data_AF-A0A5D6WB97-F1
#
_entry.id   AF-A0A5D6WB97-F1
#
_cell.length_a   1.000
_cell.length_b   1.000
_cell.length_c   1.000
_cell.angle_alpha   90.00
_cell.angle_beta   90.00
_cell.angle_gamma   90.00
#
_symmetry.space_group_name_H-M   'P 1'
#
loop_
_entity.id
_entity.type
_entity.pdbx_description
1 polymer ?
#
loop_
_entity_poly.entity_id
_entity_poly.type
_entity_poly.pdbx_seq_one_letter_code
_entity_poly.pdbx_strand_id
1 'polypeptide(L)' 'MNILRNIVHIICFIVLMVTADVVWTNIKGYYAERNFKICAAYFAGGIMVFCLLLGISTAANTYFR' A
#
# COMPACT_ATOMS: atom_id res chain seq x y z
N MET A 1 24.27 1.64 -3.42
CA MET A 1 24.21 1.14 -2.00
C MET A 1 23.19 0.00 -1.88
N ASN A 2 23.58 -1.24 -2.21
CA ASN A 2 22.62 -2.36 -2.33
C ASN A 2 21.85 -2.69 -1.04
N ILE A 3 22.49 -2.56 0.13
CA ILE A 3 21.86 -2.80 1.43
C ILE A 3 20.72 -1.79 1.68
N LEU A 4 20.97 -0.50 1.41
CA LEU A 4 19.96 0.55 1.63
C LEU A 4 18.77 0.39 0.70
N ARG A 5 19.00 0.03 -0.57
CA ARG A 5 17.92 -0.32 -1.53
C ARG A 5 17.06 -1.48 -1.00
N ASN A 6 17.69 -2.57 -0.53
CA ASN A 6 16.96 -3.72 0.01
C ASN A 6 16.13 -3.36 1.25
N ILE A 7 16.65 -2.53 2.15
CA ILE A 7 15.91 -2.05 3.32
C ILE A 7 14.64 -1.30 2.88
N VAL A 8 14.74 -0.40 1.89
CA VAL A 8 13.57 0.33 1.37
C VAL A 8 12.53 -0.61 0.78
N HIS A 9 12.94 -1.62 0.01
CA HIS A 9 11.99 -2.60 -0.54
C HIS A 9 11.28 -3.42 0.55
N ILE A 10 12.00 -3.84 1.60
CA ILE A 10 11.41 -4.56 2.74
C ILE A 10 10.37 -3.68 3.44
N ILE A 11 10.70 -2.41 3.70
CA ILE A 11 9.77 -1.46 4.32
C ILE A 11 8.53 -1.27 3.43
N CYS A 12 8.72 -1.07 2.12
CA CYS A 12 7.60 -0.93 1.18
C CYS A 12 6.71 -2.18 1.18
N PHE A 13 7.30 -3.37 1.25
CA PHE A 13 6.55 -4.62 1.32
C PHE A 13 5.73 -4.74 2.62
N ILE A 14 6.31 -4.39 3.76
CA ILE A 14 5.59 -4.41 5.05
C ILE A 14 4.40 -3.44 5.00
N VAL A 15 4.61 -2.21 4.52
CA VAL A 15 3.55 -1.20 4.41
C VAL A 15 2.45 -1.66 3.46
N LEU A 16 2.80 -2.32 2.34
CA LEU A 16 1.84 -2.90 1.41
C LEU A 16 0.95 -3.94 2.10
N MET A 17 1.55 -4.88 2.84
CA MET A 17 0.83 -5.95 3.53
C MET A 17 -0.13 -5.39 4.60
N VAL A 18 0.34 -4.43 5.41
CA VAL A 18 -0.50 -3.75 6.41
C VAL A 18 -1.65 -3.01 5.73
N THR A 19 -1.39 -2.31 4.63
CA THR A 19 -2.42 -1.58 3.88
C THR A 19 -3.47 -2.53 3.32
N ALA A 20 -3.05 -3.65 2.75
CA ALA A 20 -3.96 -4.67 2.22
C ALA A 20 -4.86 -5.24 3.32
N ASP A 21 -4.32 -5.53 4.50
CA ASP A 21 -5.08 -6.03 5.65
C ASP A 21 -6.12 -5.01 6.14
N VAL A 22 -5.71 -3.74 6.28
CA VAL A 22 -6.62 -2.64 6.69
C VAL A 22 -7.73 -2.44 5.66
N VAL A 23 -7.39 -2.36 4.37
CA VAL A 23 -8.37 -2.17 3.29
C VAL A 23 -9.35 -3.34 3.26
N TRP A 24 -8.86 -4.57 3.35
CA TRP A 24 -9.70 -5.77 3.32
C TRP A 24 -10.63 -5.87 4.52
N THR A 25 -10.12 -5.61 5.73
CA THR A 25 -10.90 -5.63 6.97
C THR A 25 -12.03 -4.59 6.93
N ASN A 26 -11.73 -3.37 6.47
CA ASN A 26 -12.74 -2.32 6.37
C ASN A 26 -13.75 -2.60 5.25
N ILE A 27 -13.30 -3.02 4.06
CA ILE A 27 -14.22 -3.38 2.96
C ILE A 27 -15.19 -4.47 3.40
N LYS A 28 -14.73 -5.51 4.11
CA LYS A 28 -15.62 -6.55 4.64
C LYS A 28 -16.67 -5.99 5.60
N GLY A 29 -16.25 -5.15 6.55
CA GLY A 29 -17.16 -4.51 7.51
C GLY A 29 -18.22 -3.66 6.82
N TYR A 30 -17.80 -2.71 5.98
CA TYR A 30 -18.72 -1.81 5.28
C TYR A 30 -19.57 -2.51 4.22
N TYR A 31 -19.09 -3.62 3.64
CA TYR A 31 -19.89 -4.43 2.73
C TYR A 31 -21.03 -5.14 3.48
N ALA A 32 -20.79 -5.64 4.69
CA ALA A 32 -21.84 -6.20 5.54
C ALA A 32 -22.91 -5.14 5.90
N GLU A 33 -22.49 -3.89 6.09
CA GLU A 33 -23.38 -2.74 6.32
C GLU A 33 -24.03 -2.18 5.03
N ARG A 34 -23.76 -2.79 3.86
CA ARG A 34 -24.18 -2.31 2.52
C ARG A 34 -23.75 -0.87 2.21
N ASN A 35 -22.68 -0.39 2.84
CA ASN A 35 -22.16 0.95 2.67
C ASN A 35 -21.08 1.00 1.57
N PHE A 36 -21.52 0.81 0.33
CA PHE A 36 -20.62 0.67 -0.83
C PHE A 36 -19.77 1.91 -1.13
N LYS A 37 -20.23 3.11 -0.75
CA LYS A 37 -19.46 4.36 -0.92
C LYS A 37 -18.18 4.33 -0.10
N ILE A 38 -18.26 3.83 1.14
CA ILE A 38 -17.10 3.74 2.02
C ILE A 38 -16.17 2.61 1.56
N CYS A 39 -16.71 1.47 1.09
CA CYS A 39 -15.87 0.43 0.47
C CYS A 39 -15.05 0.96 -0.71
N ALA A 40 -15.66 1.75 -1.60
CA ALA A 40 -14.97 2.37 -2.72
C ALA A 40 -13.89 3.36 -2.27
N ALA A 41 -14.14 4.12 -1.20
CA ALA A 41 -13.15 5.03 -0.61
C ALA A 41 -11.93 4.28 -0.05
N TYR A 42 -12.14 3.16 0.69
CA TYR A 42 -11.04 2.34 1.19
C TYR A 42 -10.25 1.68 0.05
N PHE A 43 -10.93 1.21 -0.98
CA PHE A 43 -10.27 0.63 -2.15
C PHE A 43 -9.41 1.68 -2.89
N ALA A 44 -9.95 2.87 -3.13
CA ALA A 44 -9.22 3.98 -3.74
C ALA A 44 -8.03 4.43 -2.88
N GLY A 45 -8.20 4.48 -1.55
CA GLY A 45 -7.13 4.74 -0.60
C GLY A 45 -6.00 3.71 -0.69
N GLY A 46 -6.35 2.42 -0.78
CA GLY A 46 -5.39 1.33 -0.99
C GLY A 46 -4.58 1.48 -2.29
N ILE A 47 -5.25 1.83 -3.40
CA ILE A 47 -4.58 2.10 -4.69
C ILE A 47 -3.61 3.28 -4.57
N MET A 48 -4.02 4.36 -3.90
CA MET A 48 -3.16 5.53 -3.73
C MET A 48 -1.88 5.19 -2.95
N VAL A 49 -1.99 4.40 -1.88
CA VAL A 49 -0.82 3.92 -1.12
C VAL A 49 0.06 3.02 -1.98
N PHE A 50 -0.52 2.14 -2.80
CA PHE A 50 0.24 1.31 -3.74
C PHE A 50 1.05 2.16 -4.74
N CYS A 51 0.44 3.19 -5.32
CA CYS A 51 1.14 4.11 -6.22
C CYS A 51 2.29 4.85 -5.52
N LEU A 52 2.09 5.27 -4.27
CA LEU A 52 3.13 5.92 -3.47
C LEU A 52 4.33 4.97 -3.23
N LEU A 53 4.06 3.72 -2.85
CA LEU A 53 5.07 2.69 -2.64
C LEU A 53 5.85 2.37 -3.92
N LEU A 54 5.18 2.32 -5.07
CA LEU A 54 5.83 2.18 -6.37
C LEU A 54 6.77 3.36 -6.67
N GLY A 55 6.34 4.59 -6.38
CA GLY A 55 7.18 5.78 -6.53
C GLY A 55 8.44 5.72 -5.66
N ILE A 56 8.29 5.36 -4.37
CA ILE A 56 9.42 5.20 -3.44
C ILE A 56 10.36 4.10 -3.91
N SER A 57 9.83 2.96 -4.32
CA SER A 57 10.62 1.83 -4.80
C SER A 57 11.41 2.17 -6.07
N THR A 58 10.79 2.90 -6.99
CA THR A 58 11.43 3.38 -8.24
C THR A 58 12.52 4.41 -7.94
N ALA A 59 12.26 5.36 -7.03
CA ALA A 59 13.26 6.33 -6.58
C ALA A 59 14.44 5.62 -5.92
N ALA A 60 14.19 4.67 -5.01
CA ALA A 60 15.24 3.91 -4.35
C ALA A 60 16.11 3.13 -5.34
N ASN A 61 15.51 2.56 -6.39
CA ASN A 61 16.25 1.86 -7.43
C ASN A 61 17.10 2.81 -8.31
N THR A 62 16.69 4.07 -8.43
CA THR A 62 17.37 5.09 -9.24
C THR A 62 18.53 5.74 -8.46
N TYR A 63 18.30 6.12 -7.20
CA TYR A 63 19.27 6.84 -6.37
C TYR A 63 20.27 5.94 -5.64
N PHE A 64 19.88 4.70 -5.29
CA PHE A 64 20.75 3.77 -4.57
C PHE A 64 21.36 2.70 -5.48
N ARG A 65 21.28 2.89 -6.81
CA ARG A 65 21.91 2.03 -7.82
C ARG A 65 23.39 1.79 -7.52
#